data_AF-A0AAV1Z343-F1
#
_entry.id   AF-A0AAV1Z343-F1
#
_cell.length_a   1.000
_cell.length_b   1.000
_cell.length_c   1.000
_cell.angle_alpha   90.00
_cell.angle_beta   90.00
_cell.angle_gamma   90.00
#
_symmetry.space_group_name_H-M   'P 1'
#
loop_
_entity.id
_entity.type
_entity.pdbx_description
1 polymer ?
#
loop_
_entity_poly.entity_id
_entity_poly.type
_entity_poly.pdbx_seq_one_letter_code
_entity_poly.pdbx_strand_id
1 'polypeptide(L)'
;YRYYAGFSDKIYGKTLSVDGNYFSYTRHEPVGVCGQVIPWNFPLLMQAWKLAPALAAGNTIVLKPAEQTPLTALYVGELIKEAGFPPGVVNIVPGFGPTAGGALASHKGVDKIAFTGSTEVGQIVMEAAAKSNLKRVTLELGGKSPNIIFKDADLDNAIQSSHVGLFFNQGQCCCAGTRIFVEEDIYDKFVEKSVASAKNRKLGNPFDSKTDQGPQIDDTQMNKILDLIKSGKDQGAKMLCGGGRYGDKGYFVEPTVFADVQDNMRIANEEIFGPVMQILKFKTVDELLERANKTMYGLAASVFTKDIEKAMYFSSGLRAGTVWINCYDVFSAQAPFGGFKMSGIGRELGEYGLQAYSEIKTVTMKIPQKNS
;
A
#
# COMPACT_ATOMS: atom_id res chain seq x y z
N TYR A 1 7.19 7.34 -13.23
CA TYR A 1 8.28 7.87 -14.09
C TYR A 1 8.16 9.36 -14.41
N ARG A 2 7.24 9.82 -15.28
CA ARG A 2 7.17 11.24 -15.71
C ARG A 2 7.16 12.26 -14.55
N TYR A 3 6.36 12.01 -13.51
CA TYR A 3 6.32 12.87 -12.32
C TYR A 3 7.71 13.07 -11.69
N TYR A 4 8.42 11.98 -11.40
CA TYR A 4 9.76 12.04 -10.78
C TYR A 4 10.86 12.48 -11.73
N ALA A 5 10.71 12.29 -13.05
CA ALA A 5 11.64 12.90 -14.01
C ALA A 5 11.70 14.42 -13.82
N GLY A 6 10.56 15.05 -13.55
CA GLY A 6 10.48 16.48 -13.25
C GLY A 6 11.13 16.92 -11.93
N PHE A 7 11.46 16.00 -11.02
CA PHE A 7 12.12 16.30 -9.75
C PHE A 7 13.65 16.16 -9.81
N SER A 8 14.21 15.55 -10.86
CA SER A 8 15.65 15.21 -10.93
C SER A 8 16.60 16.40 -10.72
N ASP A 9 16.16 17.61 -11.05
CA ASP A 9 16.90 18.89 -10.89
C ASP A 9 16.28 19.81 -9.82
N LYS A 10 15.30 19.33 -9.05
CA LYS A 10 14.51 20.12 -8.07
C LYS A 10 14.63 19.62 -6.63
N ILE A 11 15.65 18.80 -6.36
CA ILE A 11 15.97 18.34 -5.00
C ILE A 11 16.93 19.35 -4.37
N TYR A 12 16.37 20.41 -3.77
CA TYR A 12 17.15 21.50 -3.21
C TYR A 12 17.63 21.21 -1.77
N GLY A 13 18.86 21.63 -1.48
CA GLY A 13 19.33 21.82 -0.10
C GLY A 13 18.80 23.12 0.52
N LYS A 14 19.36 23.51 1.66
CA LYS A 14 18.98 24.72 2.41
C LYS A 14 20.20 25.55 2.76
N THR A 15 20.09 26.88 2.72
CA THR A 15 20.99 27.78 3.43
C THR A 15 20.47 28.00 4.84
N LEU A 16 21.33 27.89 5.85
CA LEU A 16 20.94 27.86 7.26
C LEU A 16 21.48 29.09 7.99
N SER A 17 20.59 29.82 8.67
CA SER A 17 20.94 30.97 9.51
C SER A 17 21.40 30.51 10.90
N VAL A 18 22.54 29.83 10.96
CA VAL A 18 23.14 29.33 12.22
C VAL A 18 23.74 30.47 13.05
N ASP A 19 23.87 30.27 14.37
CA ASP A 19 24.52 31.23 15.25
C ASP A 19 26.03 31.38 14.96
N GLY A 20 26.58 32.54 15.33
CA GLY A 20 28.00 32.88 15.10
C GLY A 20 28.34 33.29 13.67
N ASN A 21 29.64 33.46 13.41
CA ASN A 21 30.17 33.85 12.10
C ASN A 21 30.44 32.62 11.23
N TYR A 22 29.36 31.95 10.82
CA TYR A 22 29.41 30.80 9.92
C TYR A 22 28.44 30.95 8.75
N PHE A 23 28.88 30.49 7.59
CA PHE A 23 28.00 30.17 6.46
C PHE A 23 27.72 28.67 6.50
N SER A 24 26.45 28.30 6.64
CA SER A 24 26.04 26.89 6.69
C SER A 24 25.00 26.59 5.63
N TYR A 25 25.15 25.45 4.96
CA TYR A 25 24.19 24.97 3.97
C TYR A 25 24.13 23.44 3.97
N THR A 26 23.05 22.89 3.41
CA THR A 26 22.91 21.44 3.20
C THR A 26 23.08 21.05 1.74
N ARG A 27 23.68 19.88 1.53
CA ARG A 27 23.61 19.13 0.26
C ARG A 27 22.70 17.93 0.48
N HIS A 28 21.79 17.68 -0.45
CA HIS A 28 20.99 16.47 -0.49
C HIS A 28 21.63 15.54 -1.52
N GLU A 29 22.42 14.59 -1.05
CA GLU A 29 23.17 13.64 -1.89
C GLU A 29 22.35 12.35 -2.06
N PRO A 30 22.57 11.52 -3.10
CA PRO A 30 21.98 10.19 -3.13
C PRO A 30 22.42 9.39 -1.90
N VAL A 31 21.53 8.54 -1.39
CA VAL A 31 21.87 7.60 -0.32
C VAL A 31 22.94 6.59 -0.76
N GLY A 32 22.93 6.18 -2.03
CA GLY A 32 23.93 5.27 -2.60
C GLY A 32 23.29 4.07 -3.30
N VAL A 33 23.67 2.87 -2.88
CA VAL A 33 23.12 1.60 -3.39
C VAL A 33 21.82 1.27 -2.67
N CYS A 34 20.72 1.31 -3.41
CA CYS A 34 19.37 1.01 -2.93
C CYS A 34 18.96 -0.42 -3.31
N GLY A 35 18.86 -1.29 -2.31
CA GLY A 35 18.12 -2.54 -2.45
C GLY A 35 16.62 -2.28 -2.47
N GLN A 36 15.90 -2.86 -3.43
CA GLN A 36 14.46 -2.70 -3.56
C GLN A 36 13.80 -4.07 -3.75
N VAL A 37 12.81 -4.39 -2.92
CA VAL A 37 12.08 -5.66 -2.99
C VAL A 37 10.59 -5.35 -3.16
N ILE A 38 9.99 -5.86 -4.24
CA ILE A 38 8.61 -5.54 -4.63
C ILE A 38 7.69 -6.76 -4.64
N PRO A 39 6.38 -6.58 -4.40
CA PRO A 39 5.40 -7.66 -4.38
C PRO A 39 4.90 -7.99 -5.79
N TRP A 40 4.03 -8.99 -5.86
CA TRP A 40 3.46 -9.53 -7.09
C TRP A 40 2.14 -8.89 -7.53
N ASN A 41 1.46 -8.16 -6.64
CA ASN A 41 0.09 -7.72 -6.89
C ASN A 41 -0.02 -6.57 -7.91
N PHE A 42 0.99 -5.70 -7.99
CA PHE A 42 1.10 -4.69 -9.04
C PHE A 42 2.55 -4.60 -9.57
N PRO A 43 3.04 -5.59 -10.33
CA PRO A 43 4.48 -5.75 -10.60
C PRO A 43 5.13 -4.53 -11.26
N LEU A 44 4.52 -4.04 -12.35
CA LEU A 44 5.01 -2.86 -13.09
C LEU A 44 4.86 -1.57 -12.27
N LEU A 45 3.75 -1.41 -11.57
CA LEU A 45 3.48 -0.20 -10.80
C LEU A 45 4.45 -0.08 -9.62
N MET A 46 4.65 -1.17 -8.87
CA MET A 46 5.56 -1.20 -7.72
C MET A 46 7.01 -1.02 -8.16
N GLN A 47 7.41 -1.60 -9.29
CA GLN A 47 8.70 -1.30 -9.89
C GLN A 47 8.83 0.21 -10.17
N ALA A 48 7.82 0.83 -10.80
CA ALA A 48 7.85 2.25 -11.13
C ALA A 48 7.89 3.15 -9.88
N TRP A 49 7.17 2.79 -8.82
CA TRP A 49 7.16 3.52 -7.54
C TRP A 49 8.51 3.48 -6.84
N LYS A 50 9.28 2.39 -7.03
CA LYS A 50 10.61 2.21 -6.45
C LYS A 50 11.71 2.85 -7.29
N LEU A 51 11.76 2.53 -8.58
CA LEU A 51 12.83 3.00 -9.46
C LEU A 51 12.76 4.52 -9.66
N ALA A 52 11.58 5.08 -9.88
CA ALA A 52 11.45 6.48 -10.28
C ALA A 52 12.01 7.50 -9.26
N PRO A 53 11.67 7.47 -7.95
CA PRO A 53 12.25 8.40 -6.98
C PRO A 53 13.74 8.12 -6.70
N ALA A 54 14.15 6.84 -6.69
CA ALA A 54 15.54 6.47 -6.46
C ALA A 54 16.46 7.01 -7.57
N LEU A 55 16.07 6.82 -8.83
CA LEU A 55 16.78 7.33 -10.00
C LEU A 55 16.75 8.87 -10.06
N ALA A 56 15.62 9.50 -9.76
CA ALA A 56 15.52 10.96 -9.72
C ALA A 56 16.46 11.59 -8.68
N ALA A 57 16.67 10.91 -7.55
CA ALA A 57 17.62 11.33 -6.52
C ALA A 57 19.08 10.91 -6.80
N GLY A 58 19.36 10.25 -7.93
CA GLY A 58 20.73 9.88 -8.34
C GLY A 58 21.27 8.60 -7.70
N ASN A 59 20.40 7.71 -7.18
CA ASN A 59 20.83 6.44 -6.58
C ASN A 59 21.05 5.35 -7.64
N THR A 60 21.79 4.31 -7.25
CA THR A 60 21.87 3.05 -8.01
C THR A 60 21.04 1.98 -7.33
N ILE A 61 20.53 1.01 -8.09
CA ILE A 61 19.49 0.09 -7.61
C ILE A 61 19.87 -1.37 -7.85
N VAL A 62 19.56 -2.21 -6.85
CA VAL A 62 19.41 -3.66 -6.99
C VAL A 62 17.96 -4.02 -6.67
N LEU A 63 17.18 -4.34 -7.70
CA LEU A 63 15.76 -4.65 -7.61
C LEU A 63 15.56 -6.17 -7.61
N LYS A 64 14.81 -6.66 -6.62
CA LYS A 64 14.31 -8.03 -6.56
C LYS A 64 12.79 -8.02 -6.81
N PRO A 65 12.32 -8.45 -8.00
CA PRO A 65 10.89 -8.64 -8.24
C PRO A 65 10.35 -9.88 -7.51
N ALA A 66 9.05 -9.93 -7.26
CA ALA A 66 8.41 -11.12 -6.72
C ALA A 66 8.60 -12.34 -7.64
N GLU A 67 8.78 -13.51 -7.04
CA GLU A 67 8.99 -14.79 -7.71
C GLU A 67 7.80 -15.21 -8.58
N GLN A 68 6.58 -14.80 -8.21
CA GLN A 68 5.37 -15.05 -8.99
C GLN A 68 5.31 -14.24 -10.29
N THR A 69 5.93 -13.04 -10.33
CA THR A 69 5.72 -12.06 -11.41
C THR A 69 7.00 -11.34 -11.87
N PRO A 70 8.09 -12.05 -12.21
CA PRO A 70 9.36 -11.40 -12.55
C PRO A 70 9.39 -10.79 -13.96
N LEU A 71 8.58 -11.31 -14.89
CA LEU A 71 8.76 -11.12 -16.34
C LEU A 71 8.68 -9.66 -16.77
N THR A 72 7.69 -8.92 -16.28
CA THR A 72 7.49 -7.52 -16.69
C THR A 72 8.58 -6.61 -16.16
N ALA A 73 9.10 -6.86 -14.96
CA ALA A 73 10.25 -6.13 -14.42
C ALA A 73 11.52 -6.37 -15.25
N LEU A 74 11.75 -7.61 -15.70
CA LEU A 74 12.87 -7.95 -16.57
C LEU A 74 12.77 -7.26 -17.95
N TYR A 75 11.57 -7.22 -18.54
CA TYR A 75 11.34 -6.50 -19.79
C TYR A 75 11.63 -4.99 -19.65
N VAL A 76 11.21 -4.38 -18.53
CA VAL A 76 11.58 -2.99 -18.23
C VAL A 76 13.10 -2.82 -18.07
N GLY A 77 13.83 -3.85 -17.65
CA GLY A 77 15.30 -3.86 -17.69
C GLY A 77 15.88 -3.63 -19.08
N GLU A 78 15.32 -4.26 -20.12
CA GLU A 78 15.71 -4.01 -21.51
C GLU A 78 15.37 -2.58 -21.93
N LEU A 79 14.21 -2.06 -21.54
CA LEU A 79 13.83 -0.67 -21.83
C LEU A 79 14.73 0.35 -21.12
N ILE A 80 15.22 0.05 -19.92
CA ILE A 80 16.18 0.90 -19.19
C ILE A 80 17.51 0.97 -19.94
N LYS A 81 17.97 -0.17 -20.48
CA LYS A 81 19.16 -0.24 -21.33
C LYS A 81 18.96 0.54 -22.63
N GLU A 82 17.82 0.36 -23.30
CA GLU A 82 17.44 1.10 -24.51
C GLU A 82 17.39 2.62 -24.25
N ALA A 83 16.86 3.03 -23.10
CA ALA A 83 16.80 4.43 -22.69
C ALA A 83 18.17 5.06 -22.39
N GLY A 84 19.26 4.27 -22.37
CA GLY A 84 20.62 4.78 -22.27
C GLY A 84 21.11 5.03 -20.84
N PHE A 85 20.50 4.41 -19.82
CA PHE A 85 21.05 4.47 -18.47
C PHE A 85 22.46 3.82 -18.43
N PRO A 86 23.43 4.41 -17.71
CA PRO A 86 24.74 3.80 -17.57
C PRO A 86 24.67 2.37 -16.98
N PRO A 87 25.54 1.45 -17.42
CA PRO A 87 25.59 0.09 -16.86
C PRO A 87 25.76 0.10 -15.34
N GLY A 88 25.00 -0.75 -14.64
CA GLY A 88 25.04 -0.88 -13.19
C GLY A 88 24.15 0.08 -12.42
N VAL A 89 23.54 1.09 -13.07
CA VAL A 89 22.59 2.00 -12.41
C VAL A 89 21.33 1.26 -11.95
N VAL A 90 20.82 0.34 -12.75
CA VAL A 90 19.73 -0.57 -12.37
C VAL A 90 20.13 -2.00 -12.64
N ASN A 91 20.03 -2.85 -11.61
CA ASN A 91 20.30 -4.28 -11.67
C ASN A 91 19.05 -5.01 -11.19
N ILE A 92 18.55 -5.98 -11.96
CA ILE A 92 17.32 -6.72 -11.62
C ILE A 92 17.67 -8.19 -11.39
N VAL A 93 17.40 -8.68 -10.18
CA VAL A 93 17.76 -10.04 -9.75
C VAL A 93 16.48 -10.79 -9.37
N PRO A 94 15.85 -11.53 -10.31
CA PRO A 94 14.72 -12.38 -9.97
C PRO A 94 15.19 -13.54 -9.07
N GLY A 95 14.32 -13.98 -8.17
CA GLY A 95 14.63 -15.05 -7.23
C GLY A 95 13.58 -15.14 -6.13
N PHE A 96 13.83 -15.97 -5.12
CA PHE A 96 12.92 -16.13 -3.99
C PHE A 96 13.21 -15.14 -2.86
N GLY A 97 12.20 -14.90 -2.01
CA GLY A 97 12.33 -14.05 -0.82
C GLY A 97 13.49 -14.45 0.11
N PRO A 98 13.52 -15.69 0.66
CA PRO A 98 14.54 -16.10 1.63
C PRO A 98 15.98 -16.09 1.09
N THR A 99 16.16 -16.28 -0.21
CA THR A 99 17.48 -16.28 -0.85
C THR A 99 17.88 -14.89 -1.34
N ALA A 100 17.34 -14.44 -2.47
CA ALA A 100 17.72 -13.17 -3.08
C ALA A 100 17.31 -11.96 -2.21
N GLY A 101 16.09 -11.97 -1.67
CA GLY A 101 15.59 -10.90 -0.79
C GLY A 101 16.35 -10.84 0.55
N GLY A 102 16.55 -11.99 1.19
CA GLY A 102 17.29 -12.11 2.45
C GLY A 102 18.77 -11.69 2.32
N ALA A 103 19.42 -12.09 1.23
CA ALA A 103 20.77 -11.64 0.90
C ALA A 103 20.83 -10.12 0.74
N LEU A 104 19.89 -9.53 -0.02
CA LEU A 104 19.84 -8.09 -0.26
C LEU A 104 19.61 -7.28 1.03
N ALA A 105 18.68 -7.73 1.88
CA ALA A 105 18.39 -7.07 3.17
C ALA A 105 19.59 -7.12 4.14
N SER A 106 20.40 -8.19 4.08
CA SER A 106 21.54 -8.41 4.97
C SER A 106 22.88 -7.94 4.38
N HIS A 107 22.90 -7.50 3.11
CA HIS A 107 24.14 -7.15 2.42
C HIS A 107 24.81 -5.92 3.04
N LYS A 108 26.13 -5.99 3.30
CA LYS A 108 26.88 -4.90 3.95
C LYS A 108 27.19 -3.71 3.04
N GLY A 109 27.19 -3.92 1.73
CA GLY A 109 27.40 -2.87 0.71
C GLY A 109 26.11 -2.25 0.16
N VAL A 110 24.97 -2.46 0.83
CA VAL A 110 23.69 -1.81 0.47
C VAL A 110 23.42 -0.72 1.50
N ASP A 111 23.23 0.51 1.05
CA ASP A 111 23.08 1.70 1.92
C ASP A 111 21.63 1.90 2.38
N LYS A 112 20.68 1.40 1.58
CA LYS A 112 19.24 1.47 1.85
C LYS A 112 18.50 0.25 1.33
N ILE A 113 17.49 -0.20 2.08
CA ILE A 113 16.48 -1.16 1.63
C ILE A 113 15.10 -0.51 1.61
N ALA A 114 14.36 -0.69 0.51
CA ALA A 114 12.94 -0.37 0.41
C ALA A 114 12.16 -1.65 0.12
N PHE A 115 11.23 -2.02 1.00
CA PHE A 115 10.45 -3.25 0.90
C PHE A 115 8.96 -2.94 0.82
N THR A 116 8.28 -3.61 -0.10
CA THR A 116 6.82 -3.66 -0.12
C THR A 116 6.35 -5.12 -0.07
N GLY A 117 5.44 -5.45 0.84
CA GLY A 117 4.94 -6.82 1.01
C GLY A 117 4.23 -7.02 2.36
N SER A 118 4.19 -8.26 2.85
CA SER A 118 3.53 -8.57 4.12
C SER A 118 4.22 -7.90 5.31
N THR A 119 3.45 -7.54 6.34
CA THR A 119 3.98 -6.99 7.60
C THR A 119 5.00 -7.90 8.27
N GLU A 120 4.76 -9.22 8.26
CA GLU A 120 5.66 -10.23 8.83
C GLU A 120 7.05 -10.19 8.20
N VAL A 121 7.14 -10.22 6.87
CA VAL A 121 8.42 -10.10 6.14
C VAL A 121 9.03 -8.71 6.32
N GLY A 122 8.23 -7.65 6.45
CA GLY A 122 8.70 -6.30 6.77
C GLY A 122 9.52 -6.25 8.07
N GLN A 123 9.08 -6.97 9.11
CA GLN A 123 9.83 -7.10 10.36
C GLN A 123 11.16 -7.82 10.17
N ILE A 124 11.17 -8.91 9.38
CA ILE A 124 12.41 -9.65 9.03
C ILE A 124 13.39 -8.74 8.29
N VAL A 125 12.92 -7.93 7.33
CA VAL A 125 13.77 -6.98 6.60
C VAL A 125 14.37 -5.93 7.53
N MET A 126 13.57 -5.37 8.45
CA MET A 126 14.04 -4.40 9.43
C MET A 126 15.08 -4.99 10.37
N GLU A 127 14.87 -6.22 10.85
CA GLU A 127 15.81 -6.94 11.71
C GLU A 127 17.13 -7.24 10.97
N ALA A 128 17.06 -7.69 9.72
CA ALA A 128 18.23 -7.94 8.89
C ALA A 128 19.05 -6.67 8.64
N ALA A 129 18.39 -5.54 8.40
CA ALA A 129 19.05 -4.24 8.27
C ALA A 129 19.77 -3.86 9.58
N ALA A 130 19.09 -4.03 10.73
CA ALA A 130 19.65 -3.74 12.04
C ALA A 130 20.88 -4.59 12.38
N LYS A 131 20.82 -5.90 12.08
CA LYS A 131 21.90 -6.86 12.36
C LYS A 131 23.10 -6.75 11.42
N SER A 132 22.95 -6.14 10.24
CA SER A 132 23.99 -6.10 9.22
C SER A 132 24.85 -4.83 9.28
N ASN A 133 24.34 -3.72 8.73
CA ASN A 133 25.10 -2.47 8.57
C ASN A 133 24.27 -1.21 8.90
N LEU A 134 23.11 -1.37 9.57
CA LEU A 134 22.20 -0.27 9.88
C LEU A 134 21.76 0.53 8.64
N LYS A 135 21.67 -0.12 7.47
CA LYS A 135 21.13 0.48 6.25
C LYS A 135 19.76 1.11 6.51
N ARG A 136 19.47 2.22 5.81
CA ARG A 136 18.17 2.91 5.93
C ARG A 136 17.04 2.00 5.46
N VAL A 137 15.92 2.01 6.15
CA VAL A 137 14.77 1.13 5.86
C VAL A 137 13.53 1.97 5.59
N THR A 138 12.81 1.65 4.51
CA THR A 138 11.40 2.05 4.34
C THR A 138 10.57 0.81 4.04
N LEU A 139 9.38 0.76 4.64
CA LEU A 139 8.48 -0.38 4.59
C LEU A 139 7.08 0.07 4.15
N GLU A 140 6.53 -0.57 3.14
CA GLU A 140 5.12 -0.44 2.72
C GLU A 140 4.45 -1.81 2.89
N LEU A 141 3.57 -1.94 3.89
CA LEU A 141 3.13 -3.23 4.40
C LEU A 141 1.62 -3.44 4.21
N GLY A 142 1.08 -4.48 4.87
CA GLY A 142 -0.33 -4.85 4.78
C GLY A 142 -1.28 -3.85 5.45
N GLY A 143 -2.58 -4.07 5.26
CA GLY A 143 -3.62 -3.21 5.80
C GLY A 143 -4.90 -3.95 6.22
N LYS A 144 -5.70 -3.24 7.02
CA LYS A 144 -7.09 -3.59 7.35
C LYS A 144 -7.94 -2.32 7.36
N SER A 145 -7.90 -1.60 6.24
CA SER A 145 -8.39 -0.24 6.08
C SER A 145 -9.90 -0.15 6.38
N PRO A 146 -10.34 0.75 7.28
CA PRO A 146 -11.75 1.00 7.51
C PRO A 146 -12.34 1.86 6.38
N ASN A 147 -13.54 1.51 5.93
CA ASN A 147 -14.35 2.30 5.01
C ASN A 147 -15.67 2.66 5.70
N ILE A 148 -15.86 3.94 6.02
CA ILE A 148 -16.95 4.42 6.88
C ILE A 148 -18.05 5.04 6.02
N ILE A 149 -19.28 4.54 6.16
CA ILE A 149 -20.46 4.98 5.41
C ILE A 149 -21.50 5.54 6.38
N PHE A 150 -21.65 6.87 6.40
CA PHE A 150 -22.72 7.54 7.14
C PHE A 150 -24.04 7.51 6.37
N LYS A 151 -25.16 7.62 7.09
CA LYS A 151 -26.51 7.61 6.49
C LYS A 151 -26.79 8.77 5.54
N ASP A 152 -26.09 9.89 5.70
CA ASP A 152 -26.21 11.06 4.82
C ASP A 152 -25.33 10.95 3.56
N ALA A 153 -24.53 9.89 3.42
CA ALA A 153 -23.77 9.64 2.21
C ALA A 153 -24.66 9.50 0.97
N ASP A 154 -24.08 9.80 -0.19
CA ASP A 154 -24.63 9.26 -1.45
C ASP A 154 -24.45 7.74 -1.43
N LEU A 155 -25.57 7.03 -1.21
CA LEU A 155 -25.57 5.59 -1.01
C LEU A 155 -25.07 4.83 -2.24
N ASP A 156 -25.44 5.26 -3.45
CA ASP A 156 -25.05 4.54 -4.67
C ASP A 156 -23.55 4.73 -4.96
N ASN A 157 -23.03 5.95 -4.78
CA ASN A 157 -21.59 6.21 -4.83
C ASN A 157 -20.82 5.43 -3.74
N ALA A 158 -21.34 5.41 -2.51
CA ALA A 158 -20.73 4.69 -1.39
C ALA A 158 -20.64 3.18 -1.67
N ILE A 159 -21.69 2.57 -2.21
CA ILE A 159 -21.67 1.15 -2.60
C ILE A 159 -20.66 0.92 -3.72
N GLN A 160 -20.73 1.69 -4.80
CA GLN A 160 -19.82 1.52 -5.94
C GLN A 160 -18.35 1.66 -5.51
N SER A 161 -18.03 2.71 -4.75
CA SER A 161 -16.69 2.96 -4.25
C SER A 161 -16.21 1.89 -3.27
N SER A 162 -17.11 1.36 -2.42
CA SER A 162 -16.79 0.25 -1.51
C SER A 162 -16.51 -1.05 -2.25
N HIS A 163 -17.22 -1.31 -3.35
CA HIS A 163 -16.98 -2.45 -4.22
C HIS A 163 -15.63 -2.34 -4.94
N VAL A 164 -15.30 -1.16 -5.48
CA VAL A 164 -13.98 -0.91 -6.06
C VAL A 164 -12.91 -1.08 -5.00
N GLY A 165 -13.03 -0.38 -3.87
CA GLY A 165 -12.04 -0.38 -2.80
C GLY A 165 -11.79 -1.75 -2.15
N LEU A 166 -12.65 -2.74 -2.39
CA LEU A 166 -12.44 -4.10 -1.90
C LEU A 166 -12.11 -5.12 -2.99
N PHE A 167 -12.86 -5.14 -4.10
CA PHE A 167 -12.74 -6.18 -5.12
C PHE A 167 -11.74 -5.83 -6.23
N PHE A 168 -11.20 -4.60 -6.26
CA PHE A 168 -10.17 -4.19 -7.21
C PHE A 168 -8.95 -5.13 -7.13
N ASN A 169 -8.41 -5.48 -8.30
CA ASN A 169 -7.28 -6.42 -8.42
C ASN A 169 -7.49 -7.74 -7.67
N GLN A 170 -8.68 -8.33 -7.78
CA GLN A 170 -9.12 -9.54 -7.05
C GLN A 170 -9.13 -9.38 -5.51
N GLY A 171 -9.05 -8.16 -4.98
CA GLY A 171 -8.86 -7.88 -3.56
C GLY A 171 -7.40 -7.99 -3.08
N GLN A 172 -6.46 -8.11 -4.01
CA GLN A 172 -5.02 -8.19 -3.74
C GLN A 172 -4.42 -6.77 -3.71
N CYS A 173 -4.96 -5.92 -2.83
CA CYS A 173 -4.55 -4.53 -2.66
C CYS A 173 -4.31 -4.23 -1.18
N CYS A 174 -3.16 -3.66 -0.85
CA CYS A 174 -2.78 -3.41 0.55
C CYS A 174 -3.72 -2.43 1.27
N CYS A 175 -4.27 -1.46 0.52
CA CYS A 175 -5.21 -0.48 1.06
C CYS A 175 -6.67 -0.95 1.02
N ALA A 176 -6.96 -2.21 0.65
CA ALA A 176 -8.33 -2.68 0.47
C ALA A 176 -9.24 -2.37 1.67
N GLY A 177 -10.44 -1.83 1.39
CA GLY A 177 -11.47 -1.43 2.34
C GLY A 177 -12.19 -2.59 3.00
N THR A 178 -11.42 -3.42 3.71
CA THR A 178 -11.81 -4.72 4.26
C THR A 178 -12.54 -4.66 5.60
N ARG A 179 -12.89 -3.46 6.06
CA ARG A 179 -13.83 -3.24 7.17
C ARG A 179 -14.78 -2.11 6.80
N ILE A 180 -15.92 -2.47 6.23
CA ILE A 180 -16.92 -1.47 5.81
C ILE A 180 -17.87 -1.25 6.97
N PHE A 181 -17.74 -0.11 7.64
CA PHE A 181 -18.62 0.30 8.72
C PHE A 181 -19.78 1.09 8.14
N VAL A 182 -21.01 0.63 8.34
CA VAL A 182 -22.22 1.26 7.81
C VAL A 182 -23.16 1.64 8.96
N GLU A 183 -23.66 2.87 8.93
CA GLU A 183 -24.58 3.40 9.96
C GLU A 183 -25.90 2.62 9.96
N GLU A 184 -26.43 2.34 11.16
CA GLU A 184 -27.57 1.42 11.35
C GLU A 184 -28.79 1.72 10.46
N ASP A 185 -29.08 3.01 10.23
CA ASP A 185 -30.25 3.48 9.46
C ASP A 185 -30.21 3.07 7.97
N ILE A 186 -29.02 2.85 7.39
CA ILE A 186 -28.86 2.49 5.97
C ILE A 186 -28.25 1.11 5.76
N TYR A 187 -27.94 0.39 6.84
CA TYR A 187 -27.19 -0.86 6.82
C TYR A 187 -27.84 -1.93 5.94
N ASP A 188 -29.12 -2.24 6.16
CA ASP A 188 -29.79 -3.34 5.45
C ASP A 188 -29.83 -3.08 3.93
N LYS A 189 -30.13 -1.83 3.53
CA LYS A 189 -30.16 -1.40 2.14
C LYS A 189 -28.76 -1.43 1.50
N PHE A 190 -27.73 -1.01 2.24
CA PHE A 190 -26.35 -1.10 1.79
C PHE A 190 -25.93 -2.55 1.55
N VAL A 191 -26.24 -3.44 2.51
CA VAL A 191 -25.93 -4.87 2.44
C VAL A 191 -26.63 -5.53 1.24
N GLU A 192 -27.94 -5.31 1.07
CA GLU A 192 -28.72 -5.87 -0.03
C GLU A 192 -28.11 -5.52 -1.40
N LYS A 193 -27.88 -4.21 -1.64
CA LYS A 193 -27.30 -3.74 -2.89
C LYS A 193 -25.86 -4.22 -3.09
N SER A 194 -25.07 -4.30 -2.02
CA SER A 194 -23.70 -4.79 -2.10
C SER A 194 -23.65 -6.27 -2.50
N VAL A 195 -24.54 -7.10 -1.93
CA VAL A 195 -24.66 -8.51 -2.30
C VAL A 195 -25.10 -8.67 -3.76
N ALA A 196 -26.07 -7.87 -4.21
CA ALA A 196 -26.52 -7.90 -5.61
C ALA A 196 -25.37 -7.55 -6.58
N SER A 197 -24.60 -6.51 -6.26
CA SER A 197 -23.42 -6.11 -7.05
C SER A 197 -22.34 -7.20 -7.06
N ALA A 198 -22.04 -7.82 -5.91
CA ALA A 198 -21.05 -8.90 -5.82
C ALA A 198 -21.45 -10.13 -6.64
N LYS A 199 -22.72 -10.52 -6.63
CA LYS A 199 -23.25 -11.65 -7.43
C LYS A 199 -23.19 -11.41 -8.95
N ASN A 200 -23.24 -10.14 -9.37
CA ASN A 200 -23.18 -9.77 -10.78
C ASN A 200 -21.75 -9.66 -11.34
N ARG A 201 -20.72 -9.76 -10.48
CA ARG A 201 -19.31 -9.66 -10.87
C ARG A 201 -18.88 -10.89 -11.66
N LYS A 202 -18.41 -10.69 -12.88
CA LYS A 202 -18.05 -11.77 -13.82
C LYS A 202 -16.63 -12.27 -13.61
N LEU A 203 -16.51 -13.54 -13.25
CA LEU A 203 -15.23 -14.22 -13.14
C LEU A 203 -14.89 -14.87 -14.47
N GLY A 204 -13.62 -14.82 -14.88
CA GLY A 204 -13.24 -15.41 -16.15
C GLY A 204 -11.77 -15.22 -16.53
N ASN A 205 -11.48 -15.56 -17.79
CA ASN A 205 -10.18 -15.33 -18.38
C ASN A 205 -9.87 -13.81 -18.35
N PRO A 206 -8.73 -13.36 -17.76
CA PRO A 206 -8.38 -11.95 -17.70
C PRO A 206 -8.15 -11.30 -19.07
N PHE A 207 -8.03 -12.09 -20.16
CA PHE A 207 -7.96 -11.58 -21.53
C PHE A 207 -9.34 -11.35 -22.18
N ASP A 208 -10.43 -11.79 -21.55
CA ASP A 208 -11.79 -11.51 -22.03
C ASP A 208 -12.25 -10.13 -21.53
N SER A 209 -12.72 -9.28 -22.43
CA SER A 209 -13.20 -7.93 -22.12
C SER A 209 -14.46 -7.89 -21.24
N LYS A 210 -15.14 -9.03 -21.07
CA LYS A 210 -16.32 -9.17 -20.19
C LYS A 210 -15.94 -9.59 -18.77
N THR A 211 -14.68 -9.92 -18.50
CA THR A 211 -14.21 -10.36 -17.18
C THR A 211 -14.00 -9.16 -16.26
N ASP A 212 -14.68 -9.17 -15.11
CA ASP A 212 -14.48 -8.17 -14.06
C ASP A 212 -13.41 -8.61 -13.05
N GLN A 213 -13.22 -9.92 -12.89
CA GLN A 213 -12.32 -10.52 -11.90
C GLN A 213 -11.54 -11.72 -12.47
N GLY A 214 -10.21 -11.63 -12.40
CA GLY A 214 -9.31 -12.75 -12.71
C GLY A 214 -9.09 -13.72 -11.54
N PRO A 215 -8.11 -14.63 -11.67
CA PRO A 215 -7.72 -15.52 -10.58
C PRO A 215 -6.87 -14.80 -9.52
N GLN A 216 -6.76 -15.41 -8.35
CA GLN A 216 -5.72 -15.09 -7.37
C GLN A 216 -4.34 -15.44 -7.96
N ILE A 217 -3.27 -14.89 -7.37
CA ILE A 217 -1.93 -15.02 -7.94
C ILE A 217 -1.40 -16.46 -8.00
N ASP A 218 -1.60 -17.23 -6.94
CA ASP A 218 -1.09 -18.59 -6.78
C ASP A 218 -1.99 -19.44 -5.85
N ASP A 219 -1.64 -20.71 -5.71
CA ASP A 219 -2.34 -21.69 -4.88
C ASP A 219 -2.28 -21.34 -3.38
N THR A 220 -1.14 -20.84 -2.93
CA THR A 220 -0.88 -20.45 -1.54
C THR A 220 -1.83 -19.33 -1.12
N GLN A 221 -1.95 -18.28 -1.94
CA GLN A 221 -2.85 -17.18 -1.68
C GLN A 221 -4.33 -17.62 -1.74
N MET A 222 -4.71 -18.45 -2.72
CA MET A 222 -6.07 -18.99 -2.79
C MET A 222 -6.43 -19.79 -1.53
N ASN A 223 -5.53 -20.67 -1.08
CA ASN A 223 -5.76 -21.49 0.11
C ASN A 223 -5.87 -20.65 1.39
N LYS A 224 -5.03 -19.62 1.54
CA LYS A 224 -5.15 -18.64 2.64
C LYS A 224 -6.51 -17.94 2.63
N ILE A 225 -6.98 -17.52 1.46
CA ILE A 225 -8.29 -16.85 1.33
C ILE A 225 -9.42 -17.83 1.73
N LEU A 226 -9.38 -19.07 1.25
CA LEU A 226 -10.39 -20.08 1.57
C LEU A 226 -10.41 -20.44 3.07
N ASP A 227 -9.25 -20.50 3.74
CA ASP A 227 -9.17 -20.64 5.20
C ASP A 227 -9.86 -19.47 5.92
N LEU A 228 -9.58 -18.24 5.51
CA LEU A 228 -10.17 -17.06 6.13
C LEU A 228 -11.68 -16.97 5.87
N ILE A 229 -12.16 -17.36 4.68
CA ILE A 229 -13.60 -17.52 4.42
C ILE A 229 -14.20 -18.55 5.37
N LYS A 230 -13.56 -19.71 5.56
CA LYS A 230 -14.01 -20.73 6.52
C LYS A 230 -14.08 -20.16 7.93
N SER A 231 -13.05 -19.43 8.36
CA SER A 231 -13.02 -18.80 9.70
C SER A 231 -14.18 -17.83 9.91
N GLY A 232 -14.57 -17.07 8.89
CA GLY A 232 -15.73 -16.17 8.96
C GLY A 232 -17.03 -16.93 9.25
N LYS A 233 -17.25 -18.06 8.57
CA LYS A 233 -18.40 -18.94 8.81
C LYS A 233 -18.36 -19.52 10.22
N ASP A 234 -17.21 -20.07 10.63
CA ASP A 234 -17.04 -20.74 11.93
C ASP A 234 -17.21 -19.77 13.11
N GLN A 235 -16.89 -18.49 12.93
CA GLN A 235 -17.05 -17.44 13.94
C GLN A 235 -18.42 -16.76 13.91
N GLY A 236 -19.35 -17.22 13.06
CA GLY A 236 -20.75 -16.76 13.05
C GLY A 236 -21.03 -15.52 12.20
N ALA A 237 -20.10 -15.09 11.35
CA ALA A 237 -20.40 -14.04 10.38
C ALA A 237 -21.43 -14.54 9.35
N LYS A 238 -22.37 -13.68 8.96
CA LYS A 238 -23.45 -14.05 8.04
C LYS A 238 -22.94 -13.98 6.59
N MET A 239 -22.63 -15.12 6.00
CA MET A 239 -22.25 -15.18 4.58
C MET A 239 -23.48 -15.00 3.68
N LEU A 240 -23.44 -14.02 2.79
CA LEU A 240 -24.58 -13.64 1.94
C LEU A 240 -24.43 -14.05 0.47
N CYS A 241 -23.19 -14.22 -0.01
CA CYS A 241 -22.88 -14.77 -1.33
C CYS A 241 -21.44 -15.31 -1.40
N GLY A 242 -21.16 -16.11 -2.43
CA GLY A 242 -19.84 -16.69 -2.71
C GLY A 242 -19.37 -17.65 -1.61
N GLY A 243 -18.09 -17.56 -1.27
CA GLY A 243 -17.48 -18.31 -0.17
C GLY A 243 -16.84 -19.63 -0.57
N GLY A 244 -16.58 -19.84 -1.86
CA GLY A 244 -15.90 -21.02 -2.37
C GLY A 244 -14.95 -20.72 -3.54
N ARG A 245 -14.33 -21.79 -4.02
CA ARG A 245 -13.58 -21.80 -5.27
C ARG A 245 -14.54 -21.74 -6.46
N TYR A 246 -14.18 -20.99 -7.50
CA TYR A 246 -14.92 -20.95 -8.76
C TYR A 246 -14.21 -21.81 -9.82
N GLY A 247 -14.92 -22.80 -10.37
CA GLY A 247 -14.36 -23.73 -11.37
C GLY A 247 -13.29 -24.69 -10.83
N ASP A 248 -12.72 -25.50 -11.73
CA ASP A 248 -11.74 -26.55 -11.44
C ASP A 248 -10.29 -26.17 -11.83
N LYS A 249 -10.13 -25.18 -12.71
CA LYS A 249 -8.84 -24.70 -13.23
C LYS A 249 -8.56 -23.26 -12.82
N GLY A 250 -7.28 -22.98 -12.57
CA GLY A 250 -6.84 -21.69 -12.06
C GLY A 250 -7.25 -21.44 -10.60
N TYR A 251 -6.84 -20.29 -10.09
CA TYR A 251 -6.98 -19.92 -8.68
C TYR A 251 -8.15 -18.95 -8.46
N PHE A 252 -9.34 -19.28 -8.96
CA PHE A 252 -10.50 -18.38 -8.85
C PHE A 252 -11.24 -18.58 -7.53
N VAL A 253 -11.55 -17.47 -6.86
CA VAL A 253 -12.36 -17.42 -5.63
C VAL A 253 -13.59 -16.56 -5.90
N GLU A 254 -14.77 -17.05 -5.49
CA GLU A 254 -16.03 -16.33 -5.67
C GLU A 254 -16.04 -15.00 -4.89
N PRO A 255 -16.66 -13.92 -5.45
CA PRO A 255 -16.89 -12.68 -4.72
C PRO A 255 -17.75 -12.97 -3.48
N THR A 256 -17.14 -12.81 -2.31
CA THR A 256 -17.73 -13.23 -1.04
C THR A 256 -18.11 -12.00 -0.24
N VAL A 257 -19.32 -11.98 0.33
CA VAL A 257 -19.80 -10.91 1.22
C VAL A 257 -20.25 -11.50 2.54
N PHE A 258 -19.65 -11.03 3.63
CA PHE A 258 -20.08 -11.27 5.00
C PHE A 258 -20.73 -10.02 5.58
N ALA A 259 -21.91 -10.19 6.15
CA ALA A 259 -22.56 -9.19 6.99
C ALA A 259 -22.51 -9.60 8.47
N ASP A 260 -22.87 -8.66 9.32
CA ASP A 260 -22.94 -8.79 10.78
C ASP A 260 -21.58 -9.18 11.39
N VAL A 261 -20.51 -8.75 10.71
CA VAL A 261 -19.13 -9.01 11.13
C VAL A 261 -18.84 -8.23 12.42
N GLN A 262 -18.20 -8.90 13.36
CA GLN A 262 -17.81 -8.36 14.65
C GLN A 262 -16.30 -8.11 14.70
N ASP A 263 -15.89 -7.09 15.46
CA ASP A 263 -14.49 -6.63 15.53
C ASP A 263 -13.51 -7.69 16.06
N ASN A 264 -13.97 -8.73 16.74
CA ASN A 264 -13.14 -9.83 17.28
C ASN A 264 -12.94 -11.00 16.29
N MET A 265 -13.60 -10.99 15.12
CA MET A 265 -13.47 -12.06 14.13
C MET A 265 -12.11 -11.99 13.40
N ARG A 266 -11.56 -13.13 13.00
CA ARG A 266 -10.33 -13.22 12.18
C ARG A 266 -10.48 -12.42 10.90
N ILE A 267 -11.60 -12.56 10.20
CA ILE A 267 -11.90 -11.81 8.97
C ILE A 267 -11.99 -10.29 9.17
N ALA A 268 -12.16 -9.81 10.41
CA ALA A 268 -12.12 -8.38 10.75
C ALA A 268 -10.72 -7.88 11.15
N ASN A 269 -9.77 -8.77 11.47
CA ASN A 269 -8.45 -8.40 11.98
C ASN A 269 -7.29 -8.77 11.04
N GLU A 270 -7.40 -9.89 10.34
CA GLU A 270 -6.37 -10.40 9.44
C GLU A 270 -6.55 -9.86 8.02
N GLU A 271 -5.44 -9.54 7.35
CA GLU A 271 -5.43 -9.19 5.93
C GLU A 271 -5.67 -10.45 5.09
N ILE A 272 -6.83 -10.49 4.42
CA ILE A 272 -7.26 -11.62 3.59
C ILE A 272 -6.56 -11.57 2.23
N PHE A 273 -6.48 -10.39 1.64
CA PHE A 273 -5.86 -10.16 0.33
C PHE A 273 -6.53 -10.98 -0.79
N GLY A 274 -7.86 -10.93 -0.81
CA GLY A 274 -8.73 -11.67 -1.72
C GLY A 274 -10.15 -11.08 -1.75
N PRO A 275 -11.06 -11.62 -2.57
CA PRO A 275 -12.35 -11.02 -2.87
C PRO A 275 -13.40 -11.31 -1.77
N VAL A 276 -13.13 -10.86 -0.54
CA VAL A 276 -13.95 -11.16 0.65
C VAL A 276 -14.28 -9.87 1.39
N MET A 277 -15.54 -9.45 1.30
CA MET A 277 -16.09 -8.23 1.89
C MET A 277 -16.65 -8.45 3.28
N GLN A 278 -16.36 -7.52 4.20
CA GLN A 278 -16.83 -7.51 5.58
C GLN A 278 -17.62 -6.24 5.82
N ILE A 279 -18.89 -6.39 6.16
CA ILE A 279 -19.79 -5.28 6.47
C ILE A 279 -20.12 -5.35 7.96
N LEU A 280 -19.81 -4.25 8.65
CA LEU A 280 -19.98 -4.05 10.08
C LEU A 280 -21.00 -2.93 10.30
N LYS A 281 -21.84 -3.07 11.32
CA LYS A 281 -22.81 -2.05 11.71
C LYS A 281 -22.20 -1.12 12.77
N PHE A 282 -22.53 0.16 12.74
CA PHE A 282 -22.25 1.10 13.82
C PHE A 282 -23.44 2.03 14.08
N LYS A 283 -23.44 2.65 15.27
CA LYS A 283 -24.51 3.56 15.70
C LYS A 283 -24.04 4.97 16.01
N THR A 284 -22.93 5.11 16.75
CA THR A 284 -22.45 6.44 17.19
C THR A 284 -21.09 6.79 16.59
N VAL A 285 -20.84 8.08 16.43
CA VAL A 285 -19.59 8.63 15.86
C VAL A 285 -18.39 8.30 16.75
N ASP A 286 -18.51 8.49 18.07
CA ASP A 286 -17.40 8.32 19.00
C ASP A 286 -16.96 6.84 19.10
N GLU A 287 -17.91 5.91 19.18
CA GLU A 287 -17.64 4.47 19.15
C GLU A 287 -16.94 4.06 17.86
N LEU A 288 -17.40 4.59 16.72
CA LEU A 288 -16.88 4.23 15.41
C LEU A 288 -15.41 4.62 15.24
N LEU A 289 -15.00 5.81 15.70
CA LEU A 289 -13.62 6.25 15.55
C LEU A 289 -12.66 5.34 16.33
N GLU A 290 -13.03 4.94 17.53
CA GLU A 290 -12.25 3.98 18.32
C GLU A 290 -12.13 2.64 17.59
N ARG A 291 -13.26 2.08 17.12
CA ARG A 291 -13.29 0.79 16.39
C ARG A 291 -12.50 0.83 15.09
N ALA A 292 -12.62 1.91 14.32
CA ALA A 292 -11.84 2.11 13.09
C ALA A 292 -10.33 2.12 13.38
N ASN A 293 -9.93 2.75 14.48
CA ASN A 293 -8.53 2.85 14.92
C ASN A 293 -8.01 1.64 15.70
N LYS A 294 -8.88 0.74 16.19
CA LYS A 294 -8.54 -0.46 16.96
C LYS A 294 -8.02 -1.58 16.04
N THR A 295 -6.82 -1.37 15.53
CA THR A 295 -6.08 -2.32 14.70
C THR A 295 -4.58 -2.00 14.78
N MET A 296 -3.74 -3.01 14.56
CA MET A 296 -2.29 -2.81 14.39
C MET A 296 -1.93 -2.09 13.08
N TYR A 297 -2.83 -2.12 12.10
CA TYR A 297 -2.66 -1.51 10.79
C TYR A 297 -3.06 -0.03 10.77
N GLY A 298 -2.66 0.67 9.73
CA GLY A 298 -2.98 2.08 9.51
C GLY A 298 -2.60 2.55 8.10
N LEU A 299 -2.86 1.74 7.07
CA LEU A 299 -2.45 2.09 5.71
C LEU A 299 -3.34 3.18 5.10
N ALA A 300 -4.64 2.88 4.97
CA ALA A 300 -5.61 3.82 4.44
C ALA A 300 -6.92 3.76 5.22
N ALA A 301 -7.81 4.72 4.96
CA ALA A 301 -9.19 4.73 5.40
C ALA A 301 -10.05 5.56 4.42
N SER A 302 -11.36 5.44 4.52
CA SER A 302 -12.28 6.36 3.83
C SER A 302 -13.50 6.73 4.66
N VAL A 303 -14.10 7.87 4.32
CA VAL A 303 -15.31 8.40 4.94
C VAL A 303 -16.27 8.85 3.84
N PHE A 304 -17.49 8.33 3.87
CA PHE A 304 -18.58 8.73 2.98
C PHE A 304 -19.64 9.46 3.79
N THR A 305 -19.84 10.74 3.48
CA THR A 305 -20.71 11.68 4.21
C THR A 305 -20.90 12.95 3.38
N LYS A 306 -22.06 13.61 3.51
CA LYS A 306 -22.28 14.96 2.95
C LYS A 306 -21.99 16.05 3.99
N ASP A 307 -21.95 15.67 5.26
CA ASP A 307 -21.58 16.53 6.39
C ASP A 307 -20.06 16.80 6.43
N ILE A 308 -19.68 18.08 6.36
CA ILE A 308 -18.29 18.54 6.41
C ILE A 308 -17.64 18.35 7.79
N GLU A 309 -18.41 18.49 8.87
CA GLU A 309 -17.88 18.33 10.24
C GLU A 309 -17.49 16.87 10.46
N LYS A 310 -18.33 15.92 10.05
CA LYS A 310 -17.98 14.49 10.08
C LYS A 310 -16.76 14.20 9.21
N ALA A 311 -16.71 14.75 8.00
CA ALA A 311 -15.59 14.54 7.08
C ALA A 311 -14.27 15.01 7.70
N MET A 312 -14.25 16.19 8.29
CA MET A 312 -13.05 16.76 8.93
C MET A 312 -12.69 16.07 10.24
N TYR A 313 -13.68 15.71 11.06
CA TYR A 313 -13.48 14.98 12.32
C TYR A 313 -12.83 13.61 12.06
N PHE A 314 -13.38 12.81 11.15
CA PHE A 314 -12.82 11.49 10.86
C PHE A 314 -11.49 11.56 10.11
N SER A 315 -11.34 12.46 9.13
CA SER A 315 -10.06 12.59 8.42
C SER A 315 -8.91 13.01 9.33
N SER A 316 -9.19 13.78 10.38
CA SER A 316 -8.20 14.16 11.39
C SER A 316 -7.98 13.09 12.46
N GLY A 317 -9.04 12.37 12.86
CA GLY A 317 -9.00 11.39 13.95
C GLY A 317 -8.54 9.98 13.53
N LEU A 318 -8.69 9.62 12.25
CA LEU A 318 -8.30 8.30 11.75
C LEU A 318 -6.77 8.17 11.69
N ARG A 319 -6.25 7.10 12.29
CA ARG A 319 -4.82 6.78 12.33
C ARG A 319 -4.42 5.98 11.09
N ALA A 320 -4.55 6.60 9.93
CA ALA A 320 -4.24 6.03 8.62
C ALA A 320 -3.32 6.95 7.79
N GLY A 321 -2.53 6.36 6.91
CA GLY A 321 -1.62 7.06 6.00
C GLY A 321 -2.29 7.95 4.96
N THR A 322 -3.41 7.46 4.44
CA THR A 322 -4.27 8.16 3.48
C THR A 322 -5.71 8.04 3.95
N VAL A 323 -6.43 9.16 3.99
CA VAL A 323 -7.88 9.16 4.24
C VAL A 323 -8.58 9.75 3.04
N TRP A 324 -9.43 8.96 2.39
CA TRP A 324 -10.27 9.40 1.28
C TRP A 324 -11.64 9.89 1.79
N ILE A 325 -12.19 10.92 1.16
CA ILE A 325 -13.51 11.45 1.50
C ILE A 325 -14.39 11.33 0.24
N ASN A 326 -15.49 10.58 0.33
CA ASN A 326 -16.43 10.29 -0.75
C ASN A 326 -15.82 9.60 -1.99
N CYS A 327 -14.66 8.96 -1.84
CA CYS A 327 -14.00 8.15 -2.86
C CYS A 327 -13.15 7.04 -2.20
N TYR A 328 -12.55 6.17 -3.02
CA TYR A 328 -11.64 5.11 -2.57
C TYR A 328 -10.60 4.81 -3.66
N ASP A 329 -9.40 4.36 -3.28
CA ASP A 329 -8.31 3.96 -4.19
C ASP A 329 -7.91 5.06 -5.21
N VAL A 330 -8.05 6.33 -4.82
CA VAL A 330 -7.61 7.46 -5.64
C VAL A 330 -6.13 7.71 -5.38
N PHE A 331 -5.29 7.12 -6.24
CA PHE A 331 -3.85 7.33 -6.26
C PHE A 331 -3.45 8.40 -7.26
N SER A 332 -2.44 9.18 -6.87
CA SER A 332 -1.85 10.21 -7.71
C SER A 332 -0.36 10.25 -7.41
N ALA A 333 0.48 10.34 -8.44
CA ALA A 333 1.94 10.35 -8.25
C ALA A 333 2.41 11.55 -7.40
N GLN A 334 1.59 12.60 -7.34
CA GLN A 334 1.78 13.85 -6.60
C GLN A 334 1.53 13.69 -5.10
N ALA A 335 0.63 12.78 -4.70
CA ALA A 335 0.21 12.62 -3.32
C ALA A 335 1.04 11.51 -2.65
N PRO A 336 1.62 11.76 -1.46
CA PRO A 336 2.35 10.73 -0.75
C PRO A 336 1.41 9.61 -0.27
N PHE A 337 1.92 8.39 -0.26
CA PHE A 337 1.24 7.21 0.24
C PHE A 337 2.16 6.45 1.20
N GLY A 338 1.59 5.87 2.25
CA GLY A 338 2.31 4.96 3.13
C GLY A 338 1.75 4.86 4.53
N GLY A 339 2.08 3.79 5.24
CA GLY A 339 1.37 3.38 6.46
C GLY A 339 1.65 4.19 7.72
N PHE A 340 0.66 4.20 8.61
CA PHE A 340 0.83 4.38 10.06
C PHE A 340 1.05 3.00 10.72
N LYS A 341 1.54 3.02 11.97
CA LYS A 341 1.67 1.83 12.83
C LYS A 341 2.44 0.69 12.11
N MET A 342 1.89 -0.53 12.04
CA MET A 342 2.54 -1.68 11.40
C MET A 342 2.22 -1.82 9.91
N SER A 343 1.54 -0.84 9.31
CA SER A 343 1.34 -0.79 7.85
C SER A 343 2.53 -0.18 7.11
N GLY A 344 3.54 0.35 7.80
CA GLY A 344 4.74 0.83 7.15
C GLY A 344 5.51 1.89 7.92
N ILE A 345 6.69 2.20 7.40
CA ILE A 345 7.58 3.26 7.87
C ILE A 345 8.13 4.00 6.65
N GLY A 346 7.93 5.32 6.61
CA GLY A 346 8.25 6.16 5.46
C GLY A 346 7.02 6.46 4.59
N ARG A 347 7.26 7.14 3.47
CA ARG A 347 6.25 7.43 2.45
C ARG A 347 6.86 7.22 1.08
N GLU A 348 6.05 6.77 0.14
CA GLU A 348 6.34 6.76 -1.29
C GLU A 348 5.45 7.77 -2.02
N LEU A 349 5.74 8.03 -3.30
CA LEU A 349 5.09 9.06 -4.11
C LEU A 349 5.28 10.48 -3.55
N GLY A 350 4.78 11.47 -4.30
CA GLY A 350 4.91 12.87 -3.98
C GLY A 350 6.36 13.34 -3.84
N GLU A 351 6.51 14.57 -3.33
CA GLU A 351 7.82 15.10 -2.94
C GLU A 351 8.42 14.33 -1.75
N TYR A 352 7.58 13.92 -0.79
CA TYR A 352 7.98 13.17 0.40
C TYR A 352 8.72 11.86 0.06
N GLY A 353 8.34 11.18 -1.02
CA GLY A 353 9.00 9.96 -1.46
C GLY A 353 10.49 10.13 -1.79
N LEU A 354 10.96 11.35 -2.07
CA LEU A 354 12.38 11.64 -2.34
C LEU A 354 13.24 11.66 -1.07
N GLN A 355 12.63 11.93 0.08
CA GLN A 355 13.34 12.07 1.36
C GLN A 355 14.07 10.78 1.72
N ALA A 356 13.43 9.63 1.51
CA ALA A 356 14.03 8.33 1.80
C ALA A 356 15.20 7.97 0.88
N TYR A 357 15.38 8.68 -0.24
CA TYR A 357 16.43 8.45 -1.24
C TYR A 357 17.50 9.53 -1.25
N SER A 358 17.48 10.45 -0.27
CA SER A 358 18.46 11.51 -0.11
C SER A 358 19.18 11.38 1.24
N GLU A 359 20.48 11.68 1.25
CA GLU A 359 21.32 11.83 2.43
C GLU A 359 21.69 13.29 2.64
N ILE A 360 21.39 13.82 3.82
CA ILE A 360 21.60 15.24 4.12
C ILE A 360 23.00 15.42 4.69
N LYS A 361 23.83 16.19 3.99
CA LYS A 361 25.14 16.64 4.46
C LYS A 361 25.11 18.11 4.79
N THR A 362 25.39 18.46 6.04
CA THR A 362 25.59 19.86 6.46
C THR A 362 27.05 20.26 6.22
N VAL A 363 27.25 21.39 5.54
CA VAL A 363 28.56 22.02 5.35
C VAL A 363 28.53 23.35 6.09
N THR A 364 29.47 23.56 7.01
CA THR A 364 29.57 24.79 7.80
C THR A 364 30.97 25.36 7.66
N MET A 365 31.05 26.58 7.16
CA MET A 365 32.29 27.30 6.91
C MET A 365 32.38 28.51 7.83
N LYS A 366 33.49 28.64 8.56
CA LYS A 366 33.78 29.86 9.31
C LYS A 366 33.96 31.03 8.35
N ILE A 367 33.28 32.14 8.62
CA ILE A 367 33.41 33.39 7.86
C ILE A 367 33.89 34.51 8.79
N PRO A 368 34.48 35.61 8.26
CA PRO A 368 34.98 36.70 9.11
C PRO A 368 33.86 37.37 9.92
N GLN A 369 32.73 37.64 9.26
CA GLN A 369 31.57 38.31 9.85
C GLN A 369 30.31 37.88 9.09
N LYS A 370 29.31 37.36 9.80
CA LYS A 370 27.99 37.05 9.23
C LYS A 370 27.13 38.32 9.20
N ASN A 371 26.41 38.54 8.11
CA ASN A 371 25.39 39.58 7.98
C ASN A 371 24.07 38.93 7.51
N SER A 372 22.94 39.57 7.85
CA SER A 372 21.58 39.14 7.47
C SER A 372 21.23 39.49 6.04
#